data_AF-A0A4R0IGY0-F1
#
_entry.id   AF-A0A4R0IGY0-F1
#
_cell.length_a   1.000
_cell.length_b   1.000
_cell.length_c   1.000
_cell.angle_alpha   90.00
_cell.angle_beta   90.00
_cell.angle_gamma   90.00
#
_symmetry.space_group_name_H-M   'P 1'
#
loop_
_entity.id
_entity.type
_entity.pdbx_description
1 polymer ?
#
loop_
_entity_poly.entity_id
_entity_poly.type
_entity_poly.pdbx_seq_one_letter_code
_entity_poly.pdbx_strand_id
1 'polypeptide(L)'
;MSDQSNAVVRRGAAELSGVVRNVQFRSELRSENGSVQVLTFQLEQHDAVGKQLQPALVELRGVSLEGQVADGEQVTVAGKWRNGRVVAKEVVSQTTGASIRARRPPLWVAVPVGILFAALFGFVLYFIIRGFISVGG
;
A
#
# COMPACT_ATOMS: atom_id res chain seq x y z
N MET A 1 8.83 -6.70 -42.40
CA MET A 1 7.71 -7.54 -41.92
C MET A 1 7.82 -7.71 -40.41
N SER A 2 6.75 -7.32 -39.70
CA SER A 2 6.39 -7.64 -38.30
C SER A 2 7.31 -7.21 -37.15
N ASP A 3 7.20 -5.91 -36.90
CA ASP A 3 7.18 -5.22 -35.60
C ASP A 3 6.25 -5.92 -34.57
N GLN A 4 6.77 -6.75 -33.65
CA GLN A 4 5.97 -7.45 -32.61
C GLN A 4 6.73 -7.80 -31.29
N SER A 5 7.64 -6.97 -30.77
CA SER A 5 8.32 -7.33 -29.50
C SER A 5 8.60 -6.16 -28.57
N ASN A 6 7.61 -5.30 -28.31
CA ASN A 6 7.76 -4.27 -27.27
C ASN A 6 6.60 -4.19 -26.26
N ALA A 7 5.71 -5.18 -26.24
CA ALA A 7 4.89 -5.42 -25.06
C ALA A 7 5.71 -6.28 -24.08
N VAL A 8 6.78 -5.69 -23.49
CA VAL A 8 7.37 -6.27 -22.28
C VAL A 8 6.24 -6.22 -21.26
N VAL A 9 5.59 -7.36 -21.08
CA VAL A 9 4.61 -7.59 -20.02
C VAL A 9 5.38 -7.51 -18.71
N ARG A 10 5.61 -6.28 -18.23
CA ARG A 10 6.33 -5.98 -16.99
C ARG A 10 5.52 -6.61 -15.86
N ARG A 11 5.90 -7.82 -15.44
CA ARG A 11 5.32 -8.54 -14.28
C ARG A 11 6.46 -8.72 -13.29
N GLY A 12 6.36 -8.10 -12.13
CA GLY A 12 7.42 -8.18 -11.12
C GLY A 12 7.50 -6.97 -10.20
N ALA A 13 8.47 -7.01 -9.30
CA ALA A 13 8.88 -5.84 -8.53
C ALA A 13 9.34 -4.73 -9.49
N ALA A 14 8.97 -3.49 -9.17
CA ALA A 14 9.29 -2.32 -9.98
C ALA A 14 9.90 -1.26 -9.07
N GLU A 15 11.05 -0.75 -9.45
CA GLU A 15 11.65 0.44 -8.87
C GLU A 15 11.89 1.42 -10.00
N LEU A 16 11.20 2.56 -9.96
CA LEU A 16 11.21 3.55 -11.03
C LEU A 16 11.52 4.92 -10.42
N SER A 17 12.34 5.72 -11.10
CA SER A 17 12.58 7.12 -10.74
C SER A 17 12.18 8.02 -11.90
N GLY A 18 11.54 9.15 -11.59
CA GLY A 18 11.07 10.06 -12.62
C GLY A 18 10.35 11.28 -12.06
N VAL A 19 9.77 12.05 -12.98
CA VAL A 19 9.02 13.27 -12.67
C VAL A 19 7.53 12.95 -12.57
N VAL A 20 6.90 13.44 -11.51
CA VAL A 20 5.47 13.24 -11.25
C VAL A 20 4.63 14.17 -12.13
N ARG A 21 3.55 13.64 -12.69
CA ARG A 21 2.54 14.39 -13.45
C ARG A 21 1.12 13.93 -13.12
N ASN A 22 0.17 14.85 -13.24
CA ASN A 22 -1.26 14.59 -13.08
C ASN A 22 -1.58 13.87 -11.76
N VAL A 23 -1.08 14.44 -10.66
CA VAL A 23 -1.38 13.97 -9.30
C VAL A 23 -2.87 14.06 -9.02
N GLN A 24 -3.45 12.96 -8.54
CA GLN A 24 -4.84 12.87 -8.14
C GLN A 24 -4.94 12.13 -6.80
N PHE A 25 -5.61 12.76 -5.84
CA PHE A 25 -5.93 12.17 -4.54
C PHE A 25 -7.43 11.85 -4.49
N ARG A 26 -7.76 10.63 -4.06
CA ARG A 26 -9.14 10.18 -3.86
C ARG A 26 -9.25 9.40 -2.55
N SER A 27 -10.34 9.63 -1.83
CA SER A 27 -10.73 8.80 -0.68
C SER A 27 -11.86 7.87 -1.10
N GLU A 28 -11.66 6.55 -0.94
CA GLU A 28 -12.65 5.52 -1.19
C GLU A 28 -13.19 4.98 0.14
N LEU A 29 -14.50 4.99 0.35
CA LEU A 29 -15.12 4.37 1.53
C LEU A 29 -15.29 2.87 1.28
N ARG A 30 -14.62 2.01 2.05
CA ARG A 30 -14.80 0.56 1.97
C ARG A 30 -15.77 0.13 3.07
N SER A 31 -16.94 -0.35 2.65
CA SER A 31 -18.10 -0.63 3.50
C SER A 31 -17.86 -1.51 4.74
N GLU A 32 -16.76 -2.28 4.78
CA GLU A 32 -16.42 -3.17 5.92
C GLU A 32 -15.09 -2.85 6.61
N ASN A 33 -14.24 -1.94 6.10
CA ASN A 33 -12.86 -1.77 6.58
C ASN A 33 -12.40 -0.30 6.70
N GLY A 34 -13.32 0.66 6.69
CA GLY A 34 -13.02 2.08 6.82
C GLY A 34 -12.70 2.78 5.49
N SER A 35 -12.20 4.02 5.57
CA SER A 35 -11.78 4.78 4.40
C SER A 35 -10.36 4.39 3.95
N VAL A 36 -10.15 4.33 2.64
CA VAL A 36 -8.85 4.09 2.01
C VAL A 36 -8.51 5.32 1.16
N GLN A 37 -7.31 5.84 1.34
CA GLN A 37 -6.78 6.90 0.49
C GLN A 37 -6.04 6.28 -0.69
N VAL A 38 -6.33 6.80 -1.88
CA VAL A 38 -5.78 6.38 -3.16
C VAL A 38 -5.12 7.59 -3.80
N LEU A 39 -3.82 7.50 -4.03
CA LEU A 39 -3.05 8.48 -4.77
C LEU A 39 -2.66 7.87 -6.12
N THR A 40 -3.03 8.55 -7.20
CA THR A 40 -2.67 8.17 -8.56
C THR A 40 -1.91 9.30 -9.24
N PHE A 41 -0.86 8.95 -9.96
CA PHE A 41 -0.10 9.90 -10.77
C PHE A 41 0.59 9.18 -11.93
N GLN A 42 1.06 9.94 -12.90
CA GLN A 42 1.87 9.46 -14.00
C GLN A 42 3.34 9.77 -13.71
N LEU A 43 4.20 8.78 -13.89
CA LEU A 43 5.64 8.93 -13.73
C LEU A 43 6.30 9.02 -15.10
N GLU A 44 6.77 10.22 -15.44
CA GLU A 44 7.57 10.46 -16.63
C GLU A 44 9.02 10.04 -16.35
N GLN A 45 9.51 9.06 -17.12
CA GLN A 45 10.87 8.55 -17.00
C GLN A 45 11.67 8.98 -18.22
N HIS A 46 12.93 9.31 -18.03
CA HIS A 46 13.86 9.57 -19.12
C HIS A 46 14.89 8.43 -19.18
N ASP A 47 15.24 8.02 -20.40
CA ASP A 47 16.35 7.10 -20.65
C ASP A 47 17.70 7.80 -20.37
N ALA A 48 18.79 7.05 -20.30
CA ALA A 48 20.15 7.56 -20.10
C ALA A 48 20.59 8.59 -21.17
N VAL A 49 19.92 8.57 -22.33
CA VAL A 49 20.13 9.51 -23.46
C VAL A 49 19.17 10.71 -23.41
N GLY A 50 18.40 10.87 -22.32
CA GLY A 50 17.45 11.96 -22.13
C GLY A 50 16.13 11.82 -22.90
N LYS A 51 15.91 10.67 -23.56
CA LYS A 51 14.67 10.40 -24.30
C LYS A 51 13.53 10.07 -23.34
N GLN A 52 12.38 10.72 -23.51
CA GLN A 52 11.19 10.43 -22.73
C GLN A 52 10.67 9.00 -23.02
N LEU A 53 10.57 8.20 -21.97
CA LEU A 53 9.98 6.85 -21.98
C LEU A 53 8.46 6.96 -21.79
N GLN A 54 7.73 5.87 -22.10
CA GLN A 54 6.29 5.83 -21.86
C GLN A 54 5.98 6.12 -20.38
N PRO A 55 5.06 7.07 -20.10
CA PRO A 55 4.67 7.39 -18.74
C PRO A 55 4.11 6.16 -18.04
N ALA A 56 4.60 5.86 -16.84
CA ALA A 56 4.10 4.76 -16.03
C ALA A 56 2.97 5.27 -15.12
N LEU A 57 1.78 4.68 -15.22
CA LEU A 57 0.70 5.00 -14.28
C LEU A 57 1.02 4.36 -12.93
N VAL A 58 1.10 5.18 -11.89
CA VAL A 58 1.39 4.76 -10.52
C VAL A 58 0.15 4.93 -9.66
N GLU A 59 -0.12 3.92 -8.84
CA GLU A 59 -1.21 3.95 -7.86
C GLU A 59 -0.68 3.51 -6.50
N LEU A 60 -0.85 4.38 -5.50
CA LEU A 60 -0.53 4.14 -4.11
C LEU A 60 -1.83 4.07 -3.31
N ARG A 61 -2.01 3.00 -2.53
CA ARG A 61 -3.20 2.78 -1.70
C ARG A 61 -2.80 2.56 -0.25
N GLY A 62 -3.41 3.30 0.66
CA GLY A 62 -3.16 3.18 2.09
C GLY A 62 -4.35 3.61 2.93
N VAL A 63 -4.41 3.15 4.19
CA VAL A 63 -5.39 3.63 5.18
C VAL A 63 -5.16 5.08 5.57
N SER A 64 -3.90 5.53 5.49
CA SER A 64 -3.47 6.92 5.59
C SER A 64 -2.21 7.07 4.73
N LEU A 65 -2.13 8.16 3.97
CA LEU A 65 -0.93 8.54 3.22
C LEU A 65 -0.25 9.69 3.98
N GLU A 66 0.95 9.45 4.46
CA GLU A 66 1.77 10.47 5.15
C GLU A 66 2.67 11.16 4.13
N GLY A 67 2.54 12.48 3.98
CA GLY A 67 3.31 13.28 3.02
C GLY A 67 2.48 13.79 1.83
N GLN A 68 3.08 14.64 1.02
CA GLN A 68 2.48 15.19 -0.19
C GLN A 68 3.44 14.97 -1.36
N VAL A 69 2.87 14.81 -2.55
CA VAL A 69 3.62 14.75 -3.80
C VAL A 69 3.00 15.76 -4.75
N ALA A 70 3.82 16.54 -5.43
CA ALA A 70 3.37 17.57 -6.36
C ALA A 70 3.76 17.26 -7.80
N ASP A 71 3.02 17.82 -8.75
CA ASP A 71 3.41 17.77 -10.16
C ASP A 71 4.75 18.48 -10.38
N GLY A 72 5.62 17.87 -11.17
CA GLY A 72 6.98 18.36 -11.42
C GLY A 72 8.02 17.89 -10.40
N GLU A 73 7.62 17.15 -9.37
CA GLU A 73 8.54 16.64 -8.34
C GLU A 73 9.27 15.37 -8.81
N GLN A 74 10.55 15.26 -8.43
CA GLN A 74 11.35 14.07 -8.70
C GLN A 74 11.13 13.04 -7.59
N VAL A 75 10.63 11.86 -7.96
CA VAL A 75 10.30 10.80 -6.99
C VAL A 75 10.89 9.46 -7.39
N THR A 76 11.07 8.61 -6.39
CA THR A 76 11.38 7.19 -6.55
C THR A 76 10.19 6.37 -6.08
N VAL A 77 9.72 5.47 -6.92
CA VAL A 77 8.55 4.63 -6.69
C VAL A 77 8.99 3.18 -6.60
N ALA A 78 8.71 2.55 -5.46
CA ALA A 78 8.91 1.12 -5.26
C ALA A 78 7.55 0.40 -5.19
N GLY A 79 7.35 -0.61 -6.02
CA GLY A 79 6.06 -1.25 -6.18
C GLY A 79 6.09 -2.55 -6.96
N LYS A 80 4.92 -2.92 -7.49
CA LYS A 80 4.76 -4.06 -8.38
C LYS A 80 3.95 -3.65 -9.60
N TRP A 81 4.36 -4.09 -10.78
CA TRP A 81 3.52 -3.95 -11.96
C TRP A 81 2.32 -4.88 -11.88
N ARG A 82 1.12 -4.32 -12.10
CA ARG A 82 -0.14 -5.06 -12.14
C ARG A 82 -1.07 -4.41 -13.16
N ASN A 83 -1.50 -5.17 -14.17
CA ASN A 83 -2.45 -4.73 -15.19
C ASN A 83 -2.06 -3.40 -15.88
N GLY A 84 -0.79 -3.24 -16.24
CA GLY A 84 -0.30 -2.02 -16.95
C GLY A 84 -0.08 -0.78 -16.07
N ARG A 85 -0.26 -0.89 -14.75
CA ARG A 85 0.07 0.17 -13.76
C ARG A 85 1.03 -0.36 -12.70
N VAL A 86 1.76 0.54 -12.06
CA VAL A 86 2.60 0.24 -10.90
C VAL A 86 1.78 0.45 -9.65
N VAL A 87 1.48 -0.64 -8.95
CA VAL A 87 0.93 -0.56 -7.59
C VAL A 87 2.09 -0.27 -6.65
N ALA A 88 2.25 1.00 -6.32
CA ALA A 88 3.27 1.47 -5.40
C ALA A 88 2.97 0.99 -3.99
N LYS A 89 4.02 0.61 -3.28
CA LYS A 89 4.01 0.39 -1.84
C LYS A 89 4.62 1.57 -1.10
N GLU A 90 5.56 2.24 -1.75
CA GLU A 90 6.33 3.32 -1.21
C GLU A 90 6.68 4.30 -2.34
N VAL A 91 6.49 5.58 -2.05
CA VAL A 91 6.90 6.69 -2.92
C VAL A 91 7.77 7.60 -2.07
N VAL A 92 8.99 7.86 -2.52
CA VAL A 92 9.94 8.74 -1.84
C VAL A 92 10.20 9.94 -2.71
N SER A 93 9.90 11.13 -2.21
CA SER A 93 10.33 12.36 -2.86
C SER A 93 11.82 12.59 -2.63
N GLN A 94 12.54 12.86 -3.71
CA GLN A 94 13.95 13.25 -3.64
C GLN A 94 14.12 14.75 -3.31
N THR A 95 13.06 15.56 -3.47
CA THR A 95 13.09 17.01 -3.25
C THR A 95 12.80 17.40 -1.80
N THR A 96 11.86 16.71 -1.15
CA THR A 96 11.44 17.00 0.24
C THR A 96 11.91 15.96 1.25
N GLY A 97 12.45 14.83 0.80
CA GLY A 97 12.78 13.68 1.66
C GLY A 97 11.55 12.99 2.26
N ALA A 98 10.34 13.38 1.84
CA ALA A 98 9.10 12.79 2.33
C ALA A 98 8.92 11.37 1.79
N SER A 99 8.87 10.38 2.69
CA SER A 99 8.53 8.99 2.35
C SER A 99 7.04 8.75 2.57
N ILE A 100 6.28 8.58 1.50
CA ILE A 100 4.87 8.17 1.56
C ILE A 100 4.83 6.64 1.55
N ARG A 101 4.74 6.04 2.74
CA ARG A 101 4.65 4.59 2.90
C ARG A 101 3.23 4.21 3.29
N ALA A 102 2.63 3.25 2.59
CA ALA A 102 1.35 2.68 2.98
C ALA A 102 1.52 1.89 4.30
N ARG A 103 1.23 2.53 5.44
CA ARG A 103 1.29 1.87 6.75
C ARG A 103 0.31 0.71 6.77
N ARG A 104 0.82 -0.52 6.90
CA ARG A 104 0.01 -1.66 7.36
C ARG A 104 -0.08 -1.56 8.88
N PRO A 105 -1.23 -1.90 9.51
CA PRO A 105 -1.29 -2.01 10.95
C PRO A 105 -0.23 -3.03 11.37
N PRO A 106 0.69 -2.64 12.24
CA PRO A 106 1.88 -3.43 12.42
C PRO A 106 1.59 -4.61 13.36
N LEU A 107 2.18 -5.79 13.08
CA LEU A 107 1.79 -7.07 13.72
C LEU A 107 1.87 -7.06 15.27
N TRP A 108 2.76 -6.27 15.86
CA TRP A 108 2.85 -6.02 17.31
C TRP A 108 1.57 -5.46 17.95
N VAL A 109 0.64 -4.86 17.18
CA VAL A 109 -0.68 -4.44 17.68
C VAL A 109 -1.67 -5.61 17.78
N ALA A 110 -1.49 -6.66 16.97
CA ALA A 110 -2.33 -7.86 17.05
C ALA A 110 -2.02 -8.72 18.29
N VAL A 111 -0.80 -8.61 18.83
CA VAL A 111 -0.35 -9.36 20.02
C VAL A 111 -1.16 -9.04 21.28
N PRO A 112 -1.31 -7.76 21.71
CA PRO A 112 -2.10 -7.46 22.91
C PRO A 112 -3.58 -7.79 22.74
N VAL A 113 -4.14 -7.63 21.54
CA VAL A 113 -5.54 -8.02 21.23
C VAL A 113 -5.72 -9.53 21.35
N GLY A 114 -4.77 -10.32 20.83
CA GLY A 114 -4.77 -11.77 20.96
C GLY A 114 -4.66 -12.23 22.42
N ILE A 115 -3.80 -11.60 23.21
CA ILE A 115 -3.65 -11.89 24.65
C ILE A 115 -4.95 -11.58 25.40
N LEU A 116 -5.57 -10.43 25.14
CA LEU A 116 -6.83 -10.03 25.77
C LEU A 116 -7.95 -11.03 25.45
N PHE A 117 -8.04 -11.47 24.19
CA PHE A 117 -9.03 -12.44 23.74
C PHE A 117 -8.81 -13.82 24.37
N ALA A 118 -7.55 -14.28 24.45
CA ALA A 118 -7.20 -15.55 25.11
C ALA A 118 -7.49 -15.52 26.61
N ALA A 119 -7.20 -14.40 27.29
CA ALA A 119 -7.51 -14.21 28.71
C ALA A 119 -9.04 -14.20 28.95
N LEU A 120 -9.81 -13.49 28.14
CA LEU A 120 -11.27 -13.49 28.20
C LEU A 120 -11.84 -14.89 27.95
N PHE A 121 -11.33 -15.59 26.94
CA PHE A 121 -11.77 -16.94 26.59
C PHE A 121 -11.47 -17.94 27.72
N GLY A 122 -10.26 -17.90 28.27
CA GLY A 122 -9.87 -18.73 29.42
C GLY A 122 -10.71 -18.43 30.67
N PHE A 123 -11.01 -17.15 30.92
CA PHE A 123 -11.87 -16.73 32.02
C PHE A 123 -13.31 -17.26 31.85
N VAL A 124 -13.91 -17.10 30.68
CA VAL A 124 -15.26 -17.62 30.38
C VAL A 124 -15.28 -19.14 30.51
N LEU A 125 -14.28 -19.84 29.95
CA LEU A 125 -14.19 -21.30 30.02
C LEU A 125 -14.04 -21.80 31.47
N TYR A 126 -13.23 -21.13 32.28
CA TYR A 126 -13.09 -21.41 33.70
C TYR A 126 -14.43 -21.29 34.45
N PHE A 127 -15.18 -20.21 34.21
CA PHE A 127 -16.48 -20.00 34.84
C PHE A 127 -17.53 -21.02 34.38
N ILE A 128 -17.51 -21.43 33.10
CA ILE A 128 -18.39 -22.49 32.59
C ILE A 128 -18.11 -23.81 33.30
N ILE A 129 -16.84 -24.25 33.33
CA ILE A 129 -16.44 -25.51 33.97
C ILE A 129 -16.78 -25.48 35.47
N ARG A 130 -16.41 -24.40 36.16
CA ARG A 130 -16.65 -24.28 37.60
C ARG A 130 -18.13 -24.13 37.95
N GLY A 131 -18.90 -23.40 37.12
CA GLY A 131 -20.34 -23.26 37.26
C GLY A 131 -21.08 -24.59 37.07
N PHE A 132 -20.63 -25.41 36.11
CA PHE A 132 -21.19 -26.75 35.89
C PHE A 132 -20.93 -27.70 37.08
N ILE A 133 -19.75 -27.60 37.70
CA ILE A 133 -19.39 -28.39 38.89
C ILE A 133 -20.24 -27.99 40.11
N SER A 134 -20.70 -26.74 40.19
CA SER A 134 -21.50 -26.24 41.32
C SER A 134 -23.00 -26.52 41.22
N VAL A 135 -23.52 -26.89 40.04
CA VAL A 135 -24.97 -27.10 39.80
C VAL A 135 -25.34 -28.60 39.83
N GLY A 136 -24.35 -29.50 39.79
CA GLY A 136 -24.56 -30.96 39.77
C GLY A 136 -24.15 -31.71 41.04
N GLY A 137 -23.97 -31.03 42.17
CA GLY A 137 -23.62 -31.61 43.47
C GLY A 137 -24.75 -31.50 44.49
#